data_AF-A0A366WKP7-F1
#
_entry.id   AF-A0A366WKP7-F1
#
_cell.length_a   1.000
_cell.length_b   1.000
_cell.length_c   1.000
_cell.angle_alpha   90.00
_cell.angle_beta   90.00
_cell.angle_gamma   90.00
#
_symmetry.space_group_name_H-M   'P 1'
#
loop_
_entity.id
_entity.type
_entity.pdbx_description
1 polymer ?
#
loop_
_entity_poly.entity_id
_entity_poly.type
_entity_poly.pdbx_seq_one_letter_code
_entity_poly.pdbx_strand_id
1 'polypeptide(L)'
;MEIVMILVPVMLILVVMGIFLFSWAVKNGQYDDLEGPAHRILYDDDKDMIPEEARMDTPQDAKKQVPEPEASPDPSQEDQPGRP
;
A
#
# COMPACT_ATOMS: atom_id res chain seq x y z
N MET A 1 -0.32 41.97 -41.73
CA MET A 1 0.85 41.90 -40.82
C MET A 1 0.52 42.20 -39.35
N GLU A 2 -0.65 42.76 -39.03
CA GLU A 2 -1.02 43.14 -37.64
C GLU A 2 -1.25 41.95 -36.71
N ILE A 3 -1.80 40.84 -37.22
CA ILE A 3 -2.12 39.66 -36.42
C ILE A 3 -0.88 39.04 -35.76
N VAL A 4 0.28 39.13 -36.41
CA VAL A 4 1.56 38.62 -35.88
C VAL A 4 1.98 39.41 -34.64
N MET A 5 1.71 40.72 -34.58
CA MET A 5 2.02 41.54 -33.40
C MET A 5 1.20 41.15 -32.16
N ILE A 6 0.03 40.52 -32.35
CA ILE A 6 -0.80 40.00 -31.25
C ILE A 6 -0.44 38.54 -30.94
N LEU A 7 -0.21 37.70 -31.96
CA LEU A 7 0.09 36.28 -31.76
C LEU A 7 1.40 36.05 -31.01
N VAL A 8 2.46 36.80 -31.33
CA VAL A 8 3.77 36.63 -30.70
C VAL A 8 3.70 36.81 -29.17
N PRO A 9 3.17 37.93 -28.63
CA PRO A 9 3.07 38.09 -27.17
C PRO A 9 2.10 37.08 -26.53
N VAL A 10 0.99 36.74 -27.20
CA VAL A 10 0.06 35.72 -26.70
C VAL A 10 0.76 34.37 -26.54
N MET A 11 1.54 33.95 -27.54
CA MET A 11 2.29 32.68 -27.46
C MET A 11 3.34 32.69 -26.35
N LEU A 12 4.04 33.81 -26.16
CA LEU A 12 4.99 33.94 -25.04
C LEU A 12 4.29 33.80 -23.68
N ILE A 13 3.12 34.43 -23.50
CA ILE A 13 2.33 34.31 -22.28
C ILE A 13 1.88 32.86 -22.07
N LEU A 14 1.41 32.18 -23.11
CA LEU A 14 0.99 30.78 -23.02
C LEU A 14 2.15 29.85 -22.64
N VAL A 15 3.35 30.07 -23.19
CA VAL A 15 4.55 29.30 -22.83
C VAL A 15 4.92 29.53 -21.36
N VAL A 16 4.96 30.78 -20.90
CA VAL A 16 5.24 31.10 -19.49
C VAL A 16 4.19 30.48 -18.57
N MET A 17 2.91 30.57 -18.93
CA MET A 17 1.81 29.97 -18.19
C MET A 17 1.95 28.44 -18.12
N GLY A 18 2.28 27.80 -19.24
CA GLY A 18 2.51 26.36 -19.31
C GLY A 18 3.65 25.92 -18.39
N ILE A 19 4.80 26.60 -18.44
CA ILE A 19 5.94 26.31 -17.56
C ILE A 19 5.58 26.52 -16.09
N PHE A 20 4.84 27.59 -15.77
CA PHE A 20 4.39 27.89 -14.42
C PHE A 20 3.48 26.78 -13.87
N LEU A 21 2.43 26.41 -14.62
CA LEU A 21 1.48 25.37 -14.23
C LEU A 21 2.15 23.99 -14.13
N PHE A 22 3.00 23.65 -15.08
CA PHE A 22 3.77 22.40 -15.05
C PHE A 22 4.68 22.34 -13.81
N SER A 23 5.44 23.42 -13.55
CA SER A 23 6.31 23.50 -12.37
C SER A 23 5.53 23.43 -11.06
N TRP A 24 4.33 23.99 -11.02
CA TRP A 24 3.43 23.87 -9.87
C TRP A 24 2.94 22.42 -9.68
N ALA A 25 2.49 21.76 -10.75
CA ALA A 25 2.00 20.38 -10.70
C ALA A 25 3.09 19.39 -10.25
N VAL A 26 4.32 19.57 -10.74
CA VAL A 26 5.50 18.79 -10.30
C VAL A 26 5.79 18.99 -8.83
N LYS A 27 5.79 20.25 -8.34
CA LYS A 27 5.99 20.54 -6.91
C LYS A 27 4.87 20.02 -6.03
N ASN A 28 3.66 19.89 -6.56
CA ASN A 28 2.48 19.42 -5.84
C ASN A 28 2.37 17.87 -5.83
N GLY A 29 3.40 17.15 -6.33
CA GLY A 29 3.46 15.69 -6.27
C GLY A 29 2.43 14.98 -7.15
N GLN A 30 1.87 15.64 -8.18
CA GLN A 30 0.84 15.03 -9.03
C GLN A 30 1.33 13.79 -9.82
N TYR A 31 2.66 13.62 -9.92
CA TYR A 31 3.28 12.49 -10.59
C TYR A 31 3.76 11.39 -9.63
N ASP A 32 3.57 11.56 -8.32
CA ASP A 32 4.06 10.61 -7.31
C ASP A 32 3.16 9.36 -7.20
N ASP A 33 1.92 9.42 -7.69
CA ASP A 33 0.94 8.32 -7.67
C ASP A 33 0.67 7.74 -9.07
N LEU A 34 1.72 7.58 -9.89
CA LEU A 34 1.61 6.88 -11.19
C LEU A 34 1.53 5.36 -11.04
N GLU A 35 1.87 4.81 -9.87
CA GLU A 35 1.85 3.38 -9.56
C GLU A 35 0.54 2.90 -8.90
N GLY A 36 -0.34 3.83 -8.51
CA GLY A 36 -1.45 3.60 -7.59
C GLY A 36 -2.50 2.54 -7.95
N PRO A 37 -3.01 2.44 -9.20
CA PRO A 37 -4.15 1.57 -9.50
C PRO A 37 -3.78 0.21 -10.13
N ALA A 38 -2.66 0.13 -10.86
CA ALA A 38 -2.36 -1.03 -11.70
C ALA A 38 -2.07 -2.30 -10.89
N HIS A 39 -1.57 -2.15 -9.66
CA HIS A 39 -1.21 -3.29 -8.81
C HIS A 39 -2.37 -3.85 -7.98
N ARG A 40 -3.47 -3.10 -7.82
CA ARG A 40 -4.62 -3.53 -6.99
C ARG A 40 -5.57 -4.43 -7.75
N ILE A 41 -5.72 -4.18 -9.06
CA ILE A 41 -6.68 -4.93 -9.89
C ILE A 41 -6.24 -6.37 -10.21
N LEU A 42 -4.96 -6.69 -10.01
CA LEU A 42 -4.41 -8.02 -10.31
C LEU A 42 -4.25 -8.90 -9.05
N TYR A 43 -4.30 -8.33 -7.84
CA TYR A 43 -3.91 -9.06 -6.62
C TYR A 43 -4.87 -8.93 -5.43
N ASP A 44 -5.90 -8.08 -5.49
CA ASP A 44 -6.81 -7.88 -4.35
C ASP A 44 -8.08 -8.74 -4.35
N ASP A 45 -8.57 -9.18 -5.52
CA ASP A 45 -9.87 -9.88 -5.62
C ASP A 45 -9.78 -11.42 -5.57
N ASP A 46 -8.60 -12.02 -5.72
CA ASP A 46 -8.50 -13.47 -5.94
C ASP A 46 -8.18 -14.28 -4.67
N LYS A 47 -7.83 -13.64 -3.55
CA LYS A 47 -7.40 -14.33 -2.31
C LYS A 47 -8.52 -15.23 -1.74
N ASP A 48 -9.74 -14.73 -1.85
CA ASP A 48 -10.96 -15.37 -1.32
C ASP A 48 -11.68 -16.22 -2.39
N MET A 49 -11.30 -16.07 -3.67
CA MET A 49 -11.86 -16.83 -4.80
C MET A 49 -11.06 -18.10 -5.15
N ILE A 50 -9.86 -18.28 -4.58
CA ILE A 50 -9.10 -19.53 -4.72
C ILE A 50 -9.80 -20.62 -3.89
N PRO A 51 -10.33 -21.69 -4.53
CA PRO A 51 -10.91 -22.83 -3.82
C PRO A 51 -9.87 -23.44 -2.87
N GLU A 52 -10.26 -23.89 -1.68
CA GLU A 52 -9.33 -24.51 -0.71
C GLU A 52 -8.53 -25.67 -1.31
N GLU A 53 -9.13 -26.38 -2.28
CA GLU A 53 -8.51 -27.49 -3.01
C GLU A 53 -7.30 -27.07 -3.89
N ALA A 54 -7.22 -25.80 -4.28
CA ALA A 54 -6.15 -25.24 -5.10
C ALA A 54 -5.03 -24.58 -4.27
N ARG A 55 -5.21 -24.47 -2.95
CA ARG A 55 -4.16 -24.03 -2.03
C ARG A 55 -3.17 -25.19 -1.86
N MET A 56 -2.13 -25.22 -2.69
CA MET A 56 -1.01 -26.12 -2.44
C MET A 56 -0.32 -25.66 -1.16
N ASP A 57 -0.57 -26.37 -0.07
CA ASP A 57 0.11 -26.23 1.21
C ASP A 57 1.62 -26.37 1.01
N THR A 58 2.30 -25.25 0.79
CA THR A 58 3.74 -25.18 1.02
C THR A 58 3.92 -24.89 2.51
N PRO A 59 4.59 -25.77 3.30
CA PRO A 59 4.62 -25.69 4.77
C PRO A 59 5.27 -24.45 5.42
N GLN A 60 5.40 -23.30 4.76
CA GLN A 60 6.20 -22.17 5.27
C GLN A 60 5.42 -21.07 5.99
N ASP A 61 4.08 -21.02 5.89
CA ASP A 61 3.28 -19.98 6.56
C ASP A 61 2.74 -20.36 7.96
N ALA A 62 3.23 -21.45 8.55
CA ALA A 62 2.87 -21.85 9.91
C ALA A 62 3.63 -21.08 11.03
N LYS A 63 4.14 -19.87 10.76
CA LYS A 63 4.96 -19.12 11.75
C LYS A 63 4.45 -17.75 12.16
N LYS A 64 3.19 -17.35 11.91
CA LYS A 64 2.75 -16.01 12.33
C LYS A 64 1.38 -15.86 12.98
N GLN A 65 0.83 -16.91 13.58
CA GLN A 65 -0.35 -16.76 14.44
C GLN A 65 -0.15 -17.46 15.78
N VAL A 66 0.48 -16.73 16.71
CA VAL A 66 0.21 -16.91 18.14
C VAL A 66 0.01 -15.51 18.74
N PRO A 67 -1.23 -15.17 19.11
CA PRO A 67 -1.47 -14.36 20.29
C PRO A 67 -2.08 -15.26 21.36
N GLU A 68 -1.29 -15.43 22.41
CA GLU A 68 -1.59 -16.04 23.70
C GLU A 68 -2.84 -15.39 24.33
N PRO A 69 -3.88 -16.15 24.72
CA PRO A 69 -4.91 -15.64 25.61
C PRO A 69 -4.64 -16.12 27.04
N GLU A 70 -4.31 -15.16 27.90
CA GLU A 70 -4.28 -15.30 29.36
C GLU A 70 -5.62 -15.80 29.91
N ALA A 71 -5.60 -16.91 30.67
CA ALA A 71 -6.57 -17.22 31.73
C ALA A 71 -6.08 -18.42 32.58
N SER A 72 -5.29 -18.14 33.62
CA SER A 72 -5.20 -19.01 34.82
C SER A 72 -6.49 -18.89 35.65
N PRO A 73 -6.77 -19.68 36.71
CA PRO A 73 -5.98 -20.75 37.36
C PRO A 73 -6.79 -22.02 37.72
N ASP A 74 -6.17 -23.21 37.89
CA ASP A 74 -6.67 -24.26 38.82
C ASP A 74 -5.68 -25.43 39.03
N PRO A 75 -5.82 -26.33 40.03
CA PRO A 75 -5.19 -26.22 41.33
C PRO A 75 -4.51 -27.56 41.67
N SER A 76 -3.35 -27.89 41.14
CA SER A 76 -2.82 -29.23 41.39
C SER A 76 -1.31 -29.27 41.28
N GLN A 77 -0.70 -29.77 42.36
CA GLN A 77 0.63 -30.39 42.40
C GLN A 77 1.80 -29.50 42.82
N GLU A 78 1.81 -29.05 44.07
CA GLU A 78 3.07 -29.00 44.84
C GLU A 78 2.78 -29.29 46.31
N ASP A 79 2.53 -30.56 46.64
CA ASP A 79 2.83 -31.06 47.98
C ASP A 79 3.18 -32.55 47.93
N GLN A 80 4.47 -32.85 48.06
CA GLN A 80 5.04 -34.05 48.66
C GLN A 80 6.58 -34.06 48.46
N PRO A 81 7.35 -34.74 49.32
CA PRO A 81 7.50 -34.52 50.77
C PRO A 81 8.99 -34.27 51.12
N GLY A 82 9.23 -33.89 52.36
CA GLY A 82 10.54 -33.46 52.87
C GLY A 82 11.72 -34.42 52.70
N ARG A 83 12.90 -33.81 52.70
CA ARG A 83 14.22 -34.39 53.01
C ARG A 83 15.21 -33.25 53.23
N PRO A 84 16.25 -33.48 54.05
CA PRO A 84 16.25 -33.85 55.47
C PRO A 84 16.18 -32.64 56.42
#